data_AF-C3XQ69-F1
#
_entry.id   AF-C3XQ69-F1
#
_cell.length_a   1.000
_cell.length_b   1.000
_cell.length_c   1.000
_cell.angle_alpha   90.00
_cell.angle_beta   90.00
_cell.angle_gamma   90.00
#
_symmetry.space_group_name_H-M   'P 1'
#
loop_
_entity.id
_entity.type
_entity.pdbx_description
1 polymer ?
#
loop_
_entity_poly.entity_id
_entity_poly.type
_entity_poly.pdbx_seq_one_letter_code
_entity_poly.pdbx_strand_id
1 'polypeptide(L)'
;MQYSLDTENDTAGEPTIAEMTTKALQILTKNPKGFFLLVEGSKIDLGHHDSKAAHALHDVIAFDDAIAVGKNMLDLDETLITVTADHSHMFGFGGYAPRGTPILGIVPESDDNDVLDGMPFTNILYGNGPGFRQEGRQNLTGVNTADKNYIQQSAVPMKWESHGGEDVSVFADGPMAHLFRGLHEQVYVAHVMKYAACLGEYTVSSSPHTYTNMFQYRHNPGIT
;
A
#
# COMPACT_ATOMS: atom_id res chain seq x y z
N MET A 1 2.87 10.47 -13.57
CA MET A 1 2.35 9.21 -13.00
C MET A 1 0.90 9.39 -12.63
N GLN A 2 0.03 8.90 -13.51
CA GLN A 2 -1.39 8.69 -13.25
C GLN A 2 -1.58 7.58 -12.21
N TYR A 3 -2.81 7.43 -11.71
CA TYR A 3 -3.18 6.22 -11.00
C TYR A 3 -3.16 5.02 -11.94
N SER A 4 -2.91 3.83 -11.39
CA SER A 4 -2.96 2.56 -12.14
C SER A 4 -4.24 2.39 -12.97
N LEU A 5 -5.40 2.73 -12.41
CA LEU A 5 -6.73 2.69 -13.05
C LEU A 5 -6.97 3.74 -14.15
N ASP A 6 -6.08 4.73 -14.28
CA ASP A 6 -6.23 5.84 -15.22
C ASP A 6 -5.24 5.77 -16.40
N THR A 7 -4.43 4.71 -16.45
CA THR A 7 -3.40 4.50 -17.48
C THR A 7 -3.95 4.23 -18.88
N GLU A 8 -5.21 3.78 -19.03
CA GLU A 8 -5.83 3.53 -20.34
C GLU A 8 -5.93 4.79 -21.22
N ASN A 9 -6.00 5.98 -20.61
CA ASN A 9 -6.04 7.27 -21.31
C ASN A 9 -4.67 7.95 -21.38
N ASP A 10 -3.61 7.28 -20.96
CA ASP A 10 -2.29 7.85 -20.94
C ASP A 10 -1.66 7.88 -22.34
N THR A 11 -1.77 9.04 -22.99
CA THR A 11 -1.16 9.29 -24.30
C THR A 11 0.36 9.37 -24.26
N ALA A 12 0.98 9.52 -23.09
CA ALA A 12 2.43 9.66 -22.93
C ALA A 12 3.16 8.31 -22.76
N GLY A 13 2.43 7.23 -22.43
CA GLY A 13 2.99 5.90 -22.24
C GLY A 13 3.89 5.80 -21.00
N GLU A 14 3.42 6.34 -19.88
CA GLU A 14 4.10 6.25 -18.58
C GLU A 14 4.28 4.78 -18.19
N PRO A 15 5.48 4.39 -17.71
CA PRO A 15 5.73 3.03 -17.27
C PRO A 15 4.96 2.74 -15.97
N THR A 16 4.51 1.51 -15.82
CA THR A 16 4.01 0.98 -14.55
C THR A 16 5.14 0.94 -13.51
N ILE A 17 4.78 0.91 -12.22
CA ILE A 17 5.76 0.76 -11.15
C ILE A 17 6.55 -0.56 -11.25
N ALA A 18 5.92 -1.62 -11.78
CA ALA A 18 6.58 -2.90 -12.06
C ALA A 18 7.63 -2.76 -13.19
N GLU A 19 7.33 -2.03 -14.26
CA GLU A 19 8.29 -1.75 -15.34
C GLU A 19 9.44 -0.86 -14.88
N MET A 20 9.16 0.18 -14.09
CA MET A 20 10.20 1.01 -13.48
C MET A 20 11.11 0.18 -12.57
N THR A 21 10.54 -0.68 -11.74
CA THR A 21 11.28 -1.60 -10.86
C THR A 21 12.14 -2.56 -11.68
N THR A 22 11.57 -3.17 -12.73
CA THR A 22 12.30 -4.02 -13.68
C THR A 22 13.49 -3.28 -14.27
N LYS A 23 13.29 -2.03 -14.71
CA LYS A 23 14.34 -1.24 -15.35
C LYS A 23 15.44 -0.86 -14.36
N ALA A 24 15.08 -0.46 -13.14
CA ALA A 24 16.03 -0.16 -12.08
C ALA A 24 16.90 -1.40 -11.77
N LEU A 25 16.26 -2.57 -11.65
CA LEU A 25 16.96 -3.83 -11.41
C LEU A 25 17.93 -4.23 -12.51
N GLN A 26 17.55 -4.07 -13.78
CA GLN A 26 18.43 -4.32 -14.93
C GLN A 26 19.69 -3.44 -14.92
N ILE A 27 19.66 -2.29 -14.24
CA ILE A 27 20.80 -1.38 -14.12
C ILE A 27 21.60 -1.71 -12.86
N LEU A 28 20.95 -1.79 -11.71
CA LEU A 28 21.58 -1.89 -10.39
C LEU A 28 22.28 -3.24 -10.16
N THR A 29 21.73 -4.33 -10.69
CA THR A 29 22.33 -5.68 -10.60
C THR A 29 23.68 -5.81 -11.30
N LYS A 30 24.08 -4.83 -12.13
CA LYS A 30 25.40 -4.80 -12.78
C LYS A 30 26.53 -4.42 -11.83
N ASN A 31 26.22 -3.88 -10.64
CA ASN A 31 27.23 -3.56 -9.65
C ASN A 31 27.59 -4.83 -8.84
N PRO A 32 28.84 -5.34 -8.94
CA PRO A 32 29.25 -6.53 -8.18
C PRO A 32 29.36 -6.26 -6.66
N LYS A 33 29.31 -5.00 -6.22
CA LYS A 33 29.21 -4.61 -4.80
C LYS A 33 27.76 -4.48 -4.34
N GLY A 34 26.82 -4.99 -5.12
CA GLY A 34 25.38 -4.94 -4.85
C GLY A 34 24.79 -3.53 -4.87
N PHE A 35 23.58 -3.39 -4.33
CA PHE A 35 22.82 -2.15 -4.43
C PHE A 35 21.77 -2.00 -3.32
N PHE A 36 21.27 -0.77 -3.17
CA PHE A 36 20.05 -0.45 -2.43
C PHE A 36 19.00 0.08 -3.40
N LEU A 37 17.76 -0.43 -3.34
CA LEU A 37 16.63 0.14 -4.08
C LEU A 37 15.45 0.43 -3.15
N LEU A 38 14.90 1.64 -3.29
CA LEU A 38 13.62 2.03 -2.73
C LEU A 38 12.58 2.09 -3.85
N VAL A 39 11.46 1.39 -3.67
CA VAL A 39 10.29 1.44 -4.56
C VAL A 39 9.08 1.89 -3.77
N GLU A 40 8.35 2.88 -4.29
CA GLU A 40 7.27 3.56 -3.58
C GLU A 40 5.95 3.57 -4.36
N GLY A 41 4.91 2.96 -3.79
CA GLY A 41 3.55 3.01 -4.30
C GLY A 41 2.78 4.23 -3.76
N SER A 42 3.26 5.45 -4.01
CA SER A 42 2.71 6.67 -3.38
C SER A 42 1.24 6.98 -3.74
N LYS A 43 0.73 6.41 -4.83
CA LYS A 43 -0.66 6.61 -5.25
C LYS A 43 -1.69 5.97 -4.33
N ILE A 44 -1.30 5.02 -3.50
CA ILE A 44 -2.19 4.41 -2.50
C ILE A 44 -2.71 5.49 -1.52
N ASP A 45 -1.82 6.39 -1.06
CA ASP A 45 -2.05 7.48 -0.12
C ASP A 45 -2.98 8.52 -0.74
N LEU A 46 -2.64 8.94 -1.96
CA LEU A 46 -3.45 9.90 -2.70
C LEU A 46 -4.88 9.37 -2.95
N GLY A 47 -5.02 8.08 -3.25
CA GLY A 47 -6.34 7.44 -3.41
C GLY A 47 -7.14 7.46 -2.11
N HIS A 48 -6.49 7.22 -0.97
CA HIS A 48 -7.14 7.30 0.34
C HIS A 48 -7.49 8.73 0.75
N HIS A 49 -6.59 9.69 0.54
CA HIS A 49 -6.85 11.13 0.75
C HIS A 49 -8.07 11.64 -0.03
N ASP A 50 -8.26 11.15 -1.26
CA ASP A 50 -9.43 11.41 -2.11
C ASP A 50 -10.70 10.66 -1.64
N SER A 51 -10.59 9.79 -0.63
CA SER A 51 -11.59 8.76 -0.26
C SER A 51 -12.08 7.95 -1.47
N LYS A 52 -11.18 7.64 -2.40
CA LYS A 52 -11.42 6.81 -3.60
C LYS A 52 -10.74 5.47 -3.44
N ALA A 53 -11.40 4.55 -2.73
CA ALA A 53 -10.85 3.23 -2.44
C ALA A 53 -10.56 2.40 -3.70
N ALA A 54 -11.27 2.64 -4.81
CA ALA A 54 -10.97 1.98 -6.09
C ALA A 54 -9.54 2.32 -6.55
N HIS A 55 -9.17 3.60 -6.57
CA HIS A 55 -7.81 4.04 -6.90
C HIS A 55 -6.79 3.49 -5.91
N ALA A 56 -7.03 3.65 -4.60
CA ALA A 56 -6.09 3.18 -3.58
C ALA A 56 -5.80 1.68 -3.69
N LEU A 57 -6.84 0.84 -3.77
CA LEU A 57 -6.70 -0.62 -3.81
C LEU A 57 -6.08 -1.11 -5.12
N HIS A 58 -6.36 -0.49 -6.25
CA HIS A 58 -5.70 -0.85 -7.50
C HIS A 58 -4.22 -0.44 -7.53
N ASP A 59 -3.86 0.68 -6.92
CA ASP A 59 -2.44 1.04 -6.75
C ASP A 59 -1.73 0.16 -5.72
N VAL A 60 -2.44 -0.45 -4.75
CA VAL A 60 -1.89 -1.55 -3.92
C VAL A 60 -1.56 -2.76 -4.79
N ILE A 61 -2.44 -3.15 -5.72
CA ILE A 61 -2.18 -4.26 -6.66
C ILE A 61 -0.97 -3.94 -7.55
N ALA A 62 -0.89 -2.73 -8.11
CA ALA A 62 0.26 -2.32 -8.92
C ALA A 62 1.58 -2.35 -8.12
N PHE A 63 1.53 -2.00 -6.83
CA PHE A 63 2.68 -2.10 -5.94
C PHE A 63 3.06 -3.56 -5.63
N ASP A 64 2.08 -4.45 -5.44
CA ASP A 64 2.31 -5.89 -5.29
C ASP A 64 2.97 -6.51 -6.54
N ASP A 65 2.56 -6.06 -7.74
CA ASP A 65 3.22 -6.46 -9.00
C ASP A 65 4.70 -6.05 -9.03
N ALA A 66 5.04 -4.86 -8.51
CA ALA A 66 6.45 -4.45 -8.39
C ALA A 66 7.22 -5.30 -7.36
N ILE A 67 6.60 -5.67 -6.24
CA ILE A 67 7.19 -6.61 -5.28
C ILE A 67 7.47 -7.95 -5.95
N ALA A 68 6.51 -8.47 -6.73
CA ALA A 68 6.67 -9.69 -7.50
C ALA A 68 7.83 -9.61 -8.50
N VAL A 69 8.02 -8.48 -9.18
CA VAL A 69 9.20 -8.23 -10.03
C VAL A 69 10.50 -8.41 -9.23
N GLY A 70 10.59 -7.80 -8.03
CA GLY A 70 11.74 -7.96 -7.16
C GLY A 70 12.01 -9.43 -6.80
N LYS A 71 10.98 -10.16 -6.36
CA LYS A 71 11.09 -11.59 -6.01
C LYS A 71 11.47 -12.48 -7.20
N ASN A 72 11.07 -12.13 -8.41
CA ASN A 72 11.34 -12.91 -9.62
C ASN A 72 12.71 -12.63 -10.24
N MET A 73 13.26 -11.43 -10.05
CA MET A 73 14.51 -11.00 -10.69
C MET A 73 15.75 -11.13 -9.79
N LEU A 74 15.58 -11.34 -8.49
CA LEU A 74 16.66 -11.32 -7.51
C LEU A 74 16.85 -12.69 -6.86
N ASP A 75 18.10 -12.98 -6.51
CA ASP A 75 18.43 -14.13 -5.66
C ASP A 75 18.16 -13.78 -4.19
N LEU A 76 17.20 -14.48 -3.58
CA LEU A 76 16.80 -14.27 -2.19
C LEU A 76 17.80 -14.84 -1.18
N ASP A 77 18.80 -15.61 -1.62
CA ASP A 77 19.93 -15.99 -0.76
C ASP A 77 20.91 -14.81 -0.55
N GLU A 78 20.88 -13.80 -1.42
CA GLU A 78 21.77 -12.63 -1.39
C GLU A 78 21.04 -11.28 -1.21
N THR A 79 19.71 -11.29 -1.23
CA THR A 79 18.88 -10.08 -1.26
C THR A 79 17.86 -10.07 -0.14
N LEU A 80 17.90 -9.05 0.73
CA LEU A 80 16.83 -8.78 1.68
C LEU A 80 15.78 -7.88 1.01
N ILE A 81 14.56 -8.39 0.84
CA ILE A 81 13.39 -7.61 0.42
C ILE A 81 12.54 -7.31 1.65
N THR A 82 12.32 -6.03 1.94
CA THR A 82 11.44 -5.57 3.03
C THR A 82 10.30 -4.75 2.45
N VAL A 83 9.06 -5.03 2.88
CA VAL A 83 7.84 -4.30 2.49
C VAL A 83 7.18 -3.74 3.73
N THR A 84 6.92 -2.42 3.74
CA THR A 84 6.23 -1.74 4.84
C THR A 84 5.43 -0.56 4.31
N ALA A 85 4.49 -0.08 5.12
CA ALA A 85 3.95 1.28 4.98
C ALA A 85 4.70 2.25 5.89
N ASP A 86 4.57 3.55 5.61
CA ASP A 86 5.04 4.60 6.50
C ASP A 86 3.98 5.03 7.53
N HIS A 87 2.70 4.95 7.16
CA HIS A 87 1.52 5.10 8.02
C HIS A 87 0.31 4.38 7.40
N SER A 88 -0.83 4.41 8.10
CA SER A 88 -2.11 3.90 7.61
C SER A 88 -3.05 5.05 7.20
N HIS A 89 -4.35 4.76 7.06
CA HIS A 89 -5.44 5.70 6.82
C HIS A 89 -6.62 5.42 7.76
N MET A 90 -7.56 6.36 7.90
CA MET A 90 -8.86 6.10 8.54
C MET A 90 -9.80 5.28 7.66
N PHE A 91 -9.25 4.29 6.96
CA PHE A 91 -9.94 3.34 6.10
C PHE A 91 -10.52 2.19 6.93
N GLY A 92 -11.81 1.95 6.79
CA GLY A 92 -12.50 0.82 7.41
C GLY A 92 -13.05 -0.12 6.35
N PHE A 93 -12.84 -1.42 6.53
CA PHE A 93 -13.53 -2.48 5.79
C PHE A 93 -14.36 -3.31 6.78
N GLY A 94 -15.68 -3.34 6.58
CA GLY A 94 -16.60 -3.97 7.51
C GLY A 94 -17.93 -4.34 6.87
N GLY A 95 -18.94 -4.53 7.72
CA GLY A 95 -20.19 -5.19 7.34
C GLY A 95 -20.04 -6.70 7.24
N TYR A 96 -21.12 -7.43 7.43
CA TYR A 96 -21.13 -8.90 7.40
C TYR A 96 -21.39 -9.41 5.98
N ALA A 97 -20.59 -8.95 5.02
CA ALA A 97 -20.74 -9.34 3.63
C ALA A 97 -20.29 -10.80 3.40
N PRO A 98 -21.10 -11.64 2.73
CA PRO A 98 -20.70 -13.01 2.40
C PRO A 98 -19.43 -13.07 1.54
N ARG A 99 -18.68 -14.17 1.66
CA ARG A 99 -17.50 -14.42 0.83
C ARG A 99 -17.81 -14.28 -0.66
N GLY A 100 -16.97 -13.55 -1.39
CA GLY A 100 -17.13 -13.30 -2.82
C GLY A 100 -17.90 -12.03 -3.15
N THR A 101 -18.44 -11.32 -2.14
CA THR A 101 -18.98 -9.98 -2.32
C THR A 101 -17.85 -9.04 -2.79
N PRO A 102 -18.06 -8.22 -3.84
CA PRO A 102 -17.05 -7.26 -4.28
C PRO A 102 -16.67 -6.27 -3.17
N ILE A 103 -15.38 -6.01 -2.97
CA ILE A 103 -14.89 -5.15 -1.88
C ILE A 103 -15.39 -3.71 -1.98
N LEU A 104 -15.54 -3.18 -3.22
CA LEU A 104 -16.11 -1.86 -3.50
C LEU A 104 -17.65 -1.84 -3.50
N GLY A 105 -18.28 -2.99 -3.25
CA GLY A 105 -19.73 -3.16 -3.32
C GLY A 105 -20.49 -2.66 -2.10
N ILE A 106 -21.81 -2.67 -2.25
CA ILE A 106 -22.78 -2.52 -1.16
C ILE A 106 -22.84 -3.84 -0.37
N VAL A 107 -22.89 -3.73 0.96
CA VAL A 107 -23.11 -4.87 1.85
C VAL A 107 -24.54 -5.39 1.65
N PRO A 108 -24.75 -6.69 1.35
CA PRO A 108 -26.09 -7.25 1.22
C PRO A 108 -26.90 -7.13 2.52
N GLU A 109 -28.19 -6.85 2.39
CA GLU A 109 -29.11 -6.84 3.54
C GLU A 109 -29.16 -8.21 4.23
N SER A 110 -29.08 -8.21 5.54
CA SER A 110 -29.20 -9.38 6.42
C SER A 110 -29.54 -8.94 7.84
N ASP A 111 -29.95 -9.88 8.69
CA ASP A 111 -30.22 -9.61 10.12
C ASP A 111 -28.99 -9.03 10.85
N ASP A 112 -27.77 -9.37 10.41
CA ASP A 112 -26.51 -8.86 10.97
C ASP A 112 -26.15 -7.46 10.44
N ASN A 113 -26.77 -7.02 9.34
CA ASN A 113 -26.54 -5.73 8.68
C ASN A 113 -27.77 -4.80 8.79
N ASP A 114 -28.46 -4.82 9.94
CA ASP A 114 -29.63 -3.98 10.18
C ASP A 114 -29.23 -2.50 10.35
N VAL A 115 -29.47 -1.69 9.30
CA VAL A 115 -29.13 -0.27 9.28
C VAL A 115 -30.35 0.55 9.74
N LEU A 116 -30.18 1.37 10.79
CA LEU A 116 -31.27 2.07 11.49
C LEU A 116 -32.13 3.01 10.62
N ASP A 117 -31.57 3.54 9.54
CA ASP A 117 -32.25 4.43 8.59
C ASP A 117 -32.71 3.69 7.31
N GLY A 118 -32.48 2.37 7.23
CA GLY A 118 -32.90 1.49 6.16
C GLY A 118 -32.22 1.72 4.81
N MET A 119 -31.12 2.50 4.73
CA MET A 119 -30.42 2.69 3.44
C MET A 119 -29.20 1.76 3.31
N PRO A 120 -28.83 1.34 2.08
CA PRO A 120 -27.64 0.53 1.86
C PRO A 120 -26.34 1.28 2.20
N PHE A 121 -25.28 0.56 2.57
CA PHE A 121 -23.94 1.09 2.80
C PHE A 121 -22.86 0.21 2.12
N THR A 122 -21.69 0.78 1.87
CA THR A 122 -20.55 0.06 1.26
C THR A 122 -19.76 -0.73 2.27
N ASN A 123 -19.08 -1.80 1.84
CA ASN A 123 -18.15 -2.52 2.73
C ASN A 123 -17.02 -1.59 3.23
N ILE A 124 -16.62 -0.63 2.40
CA ILE A 124 -15.57 0.33 2.71
C ILE A 124 -16.19 1.67 3.13
N LEU A 125 -15.70 2.22 4.23
CA LEU A 125 -16.01 3.56 4.72
C LEU A 125 -14.73 4.25 5.19
N TYR A 126 -14.76 5.57 5.31
CA TYR A 126 -13.68 6.34 5.92
C TYR A 126 -14.13 7.04 7.21
N GLY A 127 -13.22 7.22 8.17
CA GLY A 127 -13.51 7.98 9.39
C GLY A 127 -13.78 9.45 9.10
N ASN A 128 -13.00 10.06 8.20
CA ASN A 128 -13.18 11.43 7.73
C ASN A 128 -12.87 11.54 6.23
N GLY A 129 -13.01 12.72 5.65
CA GLY A 129 -12.63 12.97 4.26
C GLY A 129 -13.73 13.57 3.39
N PRO A 130 -13.51 13.68 2.07
CA PRO A 130 -14.42 14.34 1.14
C PRO A 130 -15.74 13.59 0.88
N GLY A 131 -15.86 12.35 1.39
CA GLY A 131 -17.06 11.51 1.27
C GLY A 131 -18.28 11.95 2.06
N PHE A 132 -18.12 12.86 3.02
CA PHE A 132 -19.21 13.35 3.87
C PHE A 132 -20.22 14.17 3.07
N ARG A 133 -21.51 14.04 3.40
CA ARG A 133 -22.61 14.82 2.81
C ARG A 133 -23.37 15.58 3.89
N GLN A 134 -23.47 16.91 3.75
CA GLN A 134 -24.15 17.78 4.73
C GLN A 134 -25.66 17.53 4.83
N GLU A 135 -26.26 17.02 3.75
CA GLU A 135 -27.70 16.73 3.64
C GLU A 135 -28.10 15.45 4.39
N GLY A 136 -27.14 14.76 5.02
CA GLY A 136 -27.32 13.46 5.65
C GLY A 136 -26.78 12.33 4.79
N ARG A 137 -27.02 11.08 5.22
CA ARG A 137 -26.48 9.91 4.55
C ARG A 137 -27.17 9.70 3.19
N GLN A 138 -26.38 9.47 2.15
CA GLN A 138 -26.88 9.20 0.81
C GLN A 138 -27.42 7.76 0.72
N ASN A 139 -28.61 7.60 0.14
CA ASN A 139 -29.11 6.28 -0.26
C ASN A 139 -28.35 5.78 -1.50
N LEU A 140 -27.67 4.64 -1.36
CA LEU A 140 -26.82 4.05 -2.41
C LEU A 140 -27.56 3.09 -3.36
N THR A 141 -28.89 2.98 -3.26
CA THR A 141 -29.69 2.13 -4.16
C THR A 141 -29.49 2.55 -5.63
N GLY A 142 -29.02 1.63 -6.47
CA GLY A 142 -28.75 1.90 -7.88
C GLY A 142 -27.48 2.72 -8.14
N VAL A 143 -26.71 3.08 -7.11
CA VAL A 143 -25.42 3.75 -7.26
C VAL A 143 -24.36 2.72 -7.64
N ASN A 144 -23.57 3.00 -8.67
CA ASN A 144 -22.40 2.20 -9.02
C ASN A 144 -21.25 2.53 -8.05
N THR A 145 -21.18 1.83 -6.92
CA THR A 145 -20.12 2.04 -5.91
C THR A 145 -18.76 1.48 -6.35
N ALA A 146 -18.72 0.72 -7.45
CA ALA A 146 -17.50 0.23 -8.07
C ALA A 146 -16.95 1.19 -9.14
N ASP A 147 -17.62 2.32 -9.42
CA ASP A 147 -17.05 3.36 -10.27
C ASP A 147 -15.72 3.85 -9.67
N LYS A 148 -14.68 3.98 -10.50
CA LYS A 148 -13.36 4.42 -10.02
C LYS A 148 -13.39 5.80 -9.37
N ASN A 149 -14.35 6.65 -9.72
CA ASN A 149 -14.51 7.98 -9.14
C ASN A 149 -15.51 8.02 -7.98
N TYR A 150 -16.06 6.87 -7.57
CA TYR A 150 -16.93 6.81 -6.39
C TYR A 150 -16.12 7.15 -5.14
N ILE A 151 -16.59 8.16 -4.41
CA ILE A 151 -16.01 8.61 -3.15
C ILE A 151 -16.79 7.94 -2.02
N GLN A 152 -16.14 7.06 -1.25
CA GLN A 152 -16.79 6.36 -0.15
C GLN A 152 -17.24 7.34 0.94
N GLN A 153 -18.36 7.02 1.61
CA GLN A 153 -18.92 7.85 2.67
C GLN A 153 -17.95 7.98 3.86
N SER A 154 -17.96 9.15 4.51
CA SER A 154 -17.18 9.42 5.70
C SER A 154 -17.98 10.10 6.81
N ALA A 155 -17.51 10.01 8.06
CA ALA A 155 -18.23 10.54 9.22
C ALA A 155 -17.93 12.03 9.50
N VAL A 156 -16.70 12.50 9.25
CA VAL A 156 -16.30 13.90 9.45
C VAL A 156 -15.92 14.56 8.11
N PRO A 157 -16.51 15.72 7.75
CA PRO A 157 -16.20 16.40 6.51
C PRO A 157 -14.79 16.98 6.52
N MET A 158 -13.97 16.56 5.57
CA MET A 158 -12.66 17.15 5.31
C MET A 158 -12.41 17.26 3.81
N LYS A 159 -11.53 18.17 3.40
CA LYS A 159 -11.12 18.28 1.99
C LYS A 159 -10.37 17.03 1.53
N TRP A 160 -9.55 16.49 2.42
CA TRP A 160 -8.78 15.27 2.24
C TRP A 160 -9.01 14.41 3.48
N GLU A 161 -9.11 13.11 3.28
CA GLU A 161 -9.07 12.15 4.39
C GLU A 161 -7.71 12.20 5.11
N SER A 162 -7.65 11.81 6.38
CA SER A 162 -6.41 11.86 7.18
C SER A 162 -5.74 10.50 7.34
N HIS A 163 -4.42 10.48 7.52
CA HIS A 163 -3.69 9.27 7.88
C HIS A 163 -4.23 8.60 9.16
N GLY A 164 -4.04 7.28 9.23
CA GLY A 164 -4.26 6.43 10.39
C GLY A 164 -2.98 6.31 11.22
N GLY A 165 -3.15 6.29 12.54
CA GLY A 165 -2.04 6.26 13.51
C GLY A 165 -1.79 4.89 14.14
N GLU A 166 -2.46 3.85 13.66
CA GLU A 166 -2.24 2.48 14.08
C GLU A 166 -0.96 1.88 13.47
N ASP A 167 -0.48 0.80 14.10
CA ASP A 167 0.71 0.09 13.65
C ASP A 167 0.52 -0.47 12.24
N VAL A 168 1.58 -0.37 11.43
CA VAL A 168 1.63 -0.95 10.08
C VAL A 168 2.48 -2.20 10.04
N SER A 169 2.19 -3.08 9.07
CA SER A 169 2.91 -4.34 8.92
C SER A 169 4.27 -4.16 8.24
N VAL A 170 5.23 -4.97 8.65
CA VAL A 170 6.51 -5.16 7.96
C VAL A 170 6.60 -6.62 7.50
N PHE A 171 6.77 -6.84 6.20
CA PHE A 171 7.06 -8.14 5.61
C PHE A 171 8.52 -8.17 5.17
N ALA A 172 9.19 -9.30 5.33
CA ALA A 172 10.58 -9.45 4.92
C ALA A 172 10.89 -10.86 4.39
N ASP A 173 11.77 -10.93 3.40
CA ASP A 173 12.25 -12.18 2.79
C ASP A 173 13.74 -12.05 2.43
N GLY A 174 14.52 -13.12 2.60
CA GLY A 174 15.97 -13.14 2.38
C GLY A 174 16.86 -12.98 3.63
N PRO A 175 18.14 -12.57 3.48
CA PRO A 175 19.12 -12.60 4.57
C PRO A 175 18.71 -11.73 5.75
N MET A 176 18.77 -12.32 6.95
CA MET A 176 18.39 -11.69 8.22
C MET A 176 16.92 -11.27 8.34
N ALA A 177 16.04 -11.67 7.41
CA ALA A 177 14.60 -11.37 7.48
C ALA A 177 13.93 -11.86 8.78
N HIS A 178 14.44 -12.94 9.38
CA HIS A 178 13.98 -13.48 10.67
C HIS A 178 14.12 -12.51 11.87
N LEU A 179 14.83 -11.38 11.71
CA LEU A 179 14.91 -10.32 12.71
C LEU A 179 13.62 -9.49 12.78
N PHE A 180 12.81 -9.44 11.71
CA PHE A 180 11.50 -8.80 11.71
C PHE A 180 10.48 -9.70 12.41
N ARG A 181 10.39 -9.59 13.74
CA ARG A 181 9.46 -10.37 14.56
C ARG A 181 8.96 -9.59 15.77
N GLY A 182 7.64 -9.56 15.94
CA GLY A 182 6.99 -8.84 17.03
C GLY A 182 6.77 -7.37 16.69
N LEU A 183 6.74 -6.52 17.72
CA LEU A 183 6.46 -5.09 17.61
C LEU A 183 7.76 -4.30 17.66
N HIS A 184 7.91 -3.35 16.73
CA HIS A 184 9.12 -2.54 16.61
C HIS A 184 8.77 -1.08 16.32
N GLU A 185 9.64 -0.17 16.79
CA GLU A 185 9.66 1.21 16.31
C GLU A 185 9.98 1.24 14.80
N GLN A 186 9.39 2.17 14.04
CA GLN A 186 9.60 2.23 12.58
C GLN A 186 11.09 2.39 12.19
N VAL A 187 11.88 3.08 13.03
CA VAL A 187 13.33 3.23 12.82
C VAL A 187 14.09 1.89 12.79
N TYR A 188 13.53 0.85 13.42
CA TYR A 188 14.10 -0.50 13.45
C TYR A 188 14.30 -1.07 12.04
N VAL A 189 13.40 -0.75 11.10
CA VAL A 189 13.50 -1.21 9.70
C VAL A 189 14.83 -0.82 9.08
N ALA A 190 15.23 0.44 9.23
CA ALA A 190 16.50 0.93 8.69
C ALA A 190 17.71 0.26 9.38
N HIS A 191 17.62 -0.01 10.69
CA HIS A 191 18.70 -0.67 11.42
C HIS A 191 18.88 -2.14 11.01
N VAL A 192 17.80 -2.91 10.86
CA VAL A 192 17.88 -4.30 10.39
C VAL A 192 18.45 -4.36 8.98
N MET A 193 18.02 -3.46 8.09
CA MET A 193 18.61 -3.33 6.77
C MET A 193 20.12 -3.07 6.86
N LYS A 194 20.54 -1.99 7.52
CA LYS A 194 21.97 -1.69 7.69
C LYS A 194 22.76 -2.86 8.29
N TYR A 195 22.19 -3.57 9.26
CA TYR A 195 22.80 -4.74 9.87
C TYR A 195 22.97 -5.90 8.88
N ALA A 196 21.92 -6.24 8.12
CA ALA A 196 21.96 -7.30 7.11
C ALA A 196 23.03 -7.06 6.03
N ALA A 197 23.19 -5.81 5.62
CA ALA A 197 24.19 -5.40 4.62
C ALA A 197 25.55 -4.99 5.20
N CYS A 198 25.78 -5.17 6.51
CA CYS A 198 27.05 -4.84 7.16
C CYS A 198 27.46 -3.37 6.98
N LEU A 199 26.52 -2.43 7.01
CA LEU A 199 26.74 -1.01 6.74
C LEU A 199 26.88 -0.18 8.03
N GLY A 200 27.70 0.88 7.95
CA GLY A 200 27.84 1.85 9.03
C GLY A 200 28.39 1.25 10.31
N GLU A 201 27.69 1.43 11.43
CA GLU A 201 28.05 0.90 12.75
C GLU A 201 28.06 -0.64 12.82
N TYR A 202 27.51 -1.34 11.83
CA TYR A 202 27.41 -2.81 11.80
C TYR A 202 28.52 -3.50 11.01
N THR A 203 29.52 -2.77 10.50
CA THR A 203 30.65 -3.33 9.72
C THR A 203 31.54 -4.30 10.52
N VAL A 204 31.47 -4.27 11.86
CA VAL A 204 32.38 -5.03 12.75
C VAL A 204 31.70 -6.27 13.37
N SER A 205 30.37 -6.38 13.29
CA SER A 205 29.61 -7.48 13.92
C SER A 205 29.24 -8.63 12.99
N SER A 206 29.55 -8.54 11.69
CA SER A 206 29.21 -9.57 10.71
C SER A 206 30.38 -10.56 10.49
N SER A 207 30.08 -11.83 10.72
CA SER A 207 30.85 -13.01 10.25
C SER A 207 31.07 -12.92 8.72
N PRO A 208 32.02 -13.63 8.09
CA PRO A 208 32.57 -13.28 6.76
C PRO A 208 31.62 -13.51 5.55
N HIS A 209 30.31 -13.63 5.78
CA HIS A 209 29.29 -13.69 4.74
C HIS A 209 28.65 -12.30 4.63
N THR A 210 29.23 -11.45 3.79
CA THR A 210 28.66 -10.18 3.37
C THR A 210 27.49 -10.43 2.43
N TYR A 211 26.27 -10.08 2.84
CA TYR A 211 25.09 -10.03 1.98
C TYR A 211 25.00 -8.65 1.33
N THR A 212 24.87 -8.61 0.00
CA THR A 212 25.30 -7.43 -0.78
C THR A 212 24.13 -6.61 -1.33
N ASN A 213 22.88 -7.12 -1.27
CA ASN A 213 21.72 -6.43 -1.86
C ASN A 213 20.63 -6.13 -0.83
N MET A 214 20.11 -4.90 -0.85
CA MET A 214 19.00 -4.46 0.00
C MET A 214 17.87 -3.81 -0.78
N PHE A 215 16.64 -4.20 -0.48
CA PHE A 215 15.43 -3.70 -1.10
C PHE A 215 14.44 -3.23 -0.06
N GLN A 216 13.99 -1.97 -0.20
CA GLN A 216 12.91 -1.43 0.62
C GLN A 216 11.74 -1.04 -0.28
N TYR A 217 10.57 -1.56 0.05
CA TYR A 217 9.29 -1.08 -0.44
C TYR A 217 8.68 -0.22 0.67
N ARG A 218 8.41 1.05 0.35
CA ARG A 218 7.82 1.99 1.31
C ARG A 218 6.66 2.70 0.64
N HIS A 219 5.54 2.78 1.31
CA HIS A 219 4.53 3.79 1.01
C HIS A 219 4.98 5.14 1.61
N ASN A 220 4.83 6.30 0.93
CA ASN A 220 5.20 7.61 1.49
C ASN A 220 4.51 8.78 0.73
N PRO A 221 4.31 9.97 1.36
CA PRO A 221 3.31 10.95 0.98
C PRO A 221 3.95 12.04 0.11
N GLY A 222 3.60 12.04 -1.17
CA GLY A 222 3.93 13.12 -2.07
C GLY A 222 2.82 14.16 -2.12
N ILE A 223 2.63 14.97 -1.05
CA ILE A 223 1.89 16.23 -1.14
C ILE A 223 2.66 17.35 -0.44
N THR A 224 3.08 18.33 -1.25
CA THR A 224 3.52 19.68 -0.86
C THR A 224 2.37 20.55 -0.38
#